data_AF-A0A9W4KNJ9-F1
#
_entry.id   AF-A0A9W4KNJ9-F1
#
_cell.length_a   1.000
_cell.length_b   1.000
_cell.length_c   1.000
_cell.angle_alpha   90.00
_cell.angle_beta   90.00
_cell.angle_gamma   90.00
#
_symmetry.space_group_name_H-M   'P 1'
#
loop_
_entity.id
_entity.type
_entity.pdbx_description
1 polymer ?
#
loop_
_entity_poly.entity_id
_entity_poly.type
_entity_poly.pdbx_seq_one_letter_code
_entity_poly.pdbx_strand_id
1 'polypeptide(L)'
;MQRVTNCVLIKDNQILLLKKPRRGWWVAPGGKMEPGESVRDACIREYREETGVYLKNPSIKGIFTFIMKDGDKVLSEWMMFTFFATDSDGVNVDVCEEGELSWHPVEDVKKLMMAEGDFHILDYMVHGTGIIYGTFTYTPEFKLLSYRLDPG
;
A
#
# COMPACT_ATOMS: atom_id res chain seq x y z
N MET A 1 18.68 0.87 -1.83
CA MET A 1 17.30 1.18 -2.25
C MET A 1 16.39 0.08 -1.74
N GLN A 2 15.41 0.43 -0.90
CA GLN A 2 14.46 -0.53 -0.36
C GLN A 2 13.33 -0.78 -1.38
N ARG A 3 12.77 -1.99 -1.38
CA ARG A 3 11.61 -2.36 -2.20
C ARG A 3 10.52 -2.88 -1.29
N VAL A 4 9.31 -2.37 -1.47
CA VAL A 4 8.15 -2.65 -0.63
C VAL A 4 7.02 -3.11 -1.53
N THR A 5 6.19 -4.03 -1.04
CA THR A 5 4.98 -4.47 -1.72
C THR A 5 3.80 -4.35 -0.78
N ASN A 6 2.64 -3.99 -1.29
CA ASN A 6 1.38 -4.04 -0.55
C ASN A 6 0.26 -4.50 -1.48
N CYS A 7 -0.89 -4.87 -0.90
CA CYS A 7 -2.06 -5.25 -1.67
C CYS A 7 -3.31 -4.50 -1.20
N VAL A 8 -4.06 -3.98 -2.14
CA VAL A 8 -5.45 -3.57 -1.92
C VAL A 8 -6.33 -4.79 -2.19
N LEU A 9 -6.91 -5.33 -1.11
CA LEU A 9 -7.91 -6.40 -1.19
C LEU A 9 -9.30 -5.79 -1.06
N ILE A 10 -10.13 -5.95 -2.10
CA ILE A 10 -11.55 -5.57 -2.05
C ILE A 10 -12.41 -6.81 -2.11
N LYS A 11 -13.24 -7.02 -1.10
CA LYS A 11 -14.20 -8.13 -1.02
C LYS A 11 -15.51 -7.62 -0.46
N ASP A 12 -16.63 -7.98 -1.08
CA ASP A 12 -17.98 -7.57 -0.65
C ASP A 12 -18.14 -6.04 -0.46
N ASN A 13 -17.54 -5.25 -1.36
CA ASN A 13 -17.49 -3.78 -1.31
C ASN A 13 -16.80 -3.19 -0.06
N GLN A 14 -15.95 -3.98 0.58
CA GLN A 14 -15.08 -3.56 1.68
C GLN A 14 -13.62 -3.71 1.30
N ILE A 15 -12.77 -2.86 1.89
CA ILE A 15 -11.32 -2.86 1.76
C ILE A 15 -10.69 -3.21 3.10
N LEU A 16 -9.72 -4.14 3.10
CA LEU A 16 -8.95 -4.48 4.29
C LEU A 16 -7.74 -3.54 4.41
N LEU A 17 -7.66 -2.80 5.52
CA LEU A 17 -6.59 -1.86 5.82
C LEU A 17 -5.99 -2.11 7.19
N LEU A 18 -4.73 -1.70 7.35
CA LEU A 18 -3.97 -1.77 8.59
C LEU A 18 -3.74 -0.37 9.16
N LYS A 19 -4.05 -0.17 10.44
CA LYS A 19 -3.81 1.08 11.17
C LYS A 19 -2.50 1.01 11.94
N LYS A 20 -1.49 1.77 11.49
CA LYS A 20 -0.19 1.84 12.18
C LYS A 20 -0.33 2.59 13.53
N PRO A 21 0.17 2.07 14.65
CA PRO A 21 -0.05 2.63 15.99
C PRO A 21 0.58 4.02 16.18
N ARG A 22 1.66 4.31 15.45
CA ARG A 22 2.48 5.51 15.67
C ARG A 22 1.85 6.82 15.19
N ARG A 23 1.10 6.77 14.09
CA ARG A 23 0.43 7.94 13.46
C ARG A 23 -1.09 7.78 13.37
N GLY A 24 -1.61 6.59 13.67
CA GLY A 24 -3.02 6.26 13.45
C GLY A 24 -3.42 6.24 11.98
N TRP A 25 -2.44 6.17 11.07
CA TRP A 25 -2.66 6.15 9.63
C TRP A 25 -3.05 4.76 9.16
N TRP A 26 -4.04 4.72 8.27
CA TRP A 26 -4.45 3.53 7.55
C TRP A 26 -3.62 3.34 6.30
N VAL A 27 -3.15 2.12 6.09
CA VAL A 27 -2.34 1.72 4.93
C VAL A 27 -2.82 0.38 4.38
N ALA A 28 -2.55 0.11 3.11
CA ALA A 28 -2.70 -1.22 2.56
C ALA A 28 -1.66 -2.17 3.20
N PRO A 29 -2.05 -3.36 3.69
CA PRO A 29 -1.12 -4.31 4.29
C PRO A 29 -0.06 -4.79 3.30
N GLY A 30 1.12 -5.09 3.82
CA GLY A 30 2.29 -5.59 3.11
C GLY A 30 3.59 -5.04 3.69
N GLY A 31 4.72 -5.45 3.12
CA GLY A 31 6.02 -5.10 3.67
C GLY A 31 7.17 -5.28 2.69
N LYS A 32 8.36 -5.56 3.24
CA LYS A 32 9.63 -5.43 2.52
C LYS A 32 9.92 -6.67 1.71
N MET A 33 10.52 -6.48 0.54
CA MET A 33 11.03 -7.61 -0.22
C MET A 33 12.31 -8.18 0.39
N GLU A 34 12.36 -9.49 0.48
CA GLU A 34 13.54 -10.30 0.78
C GLU A 34 14.42 -10.55 -0.46
N PRO A 35 15.68 -10.99 -0.27
CA PRO A 35 16.53 -11.41 -1.38
C PRO A 35 15.99 -12.68 -2.07
N GLY A 36 15.89 -12.64 -3.40
CA GLY A 36 15.56 -13.81 -4.22
C GLY A 36 14.07 -14.02 -4.54
N GLU A 37 13.16 -13.29 -3.89
CA GLU A 37 11.73 -13.38 -4.19
C GLU A 37 11.28 -12.43 -5.32
N SER A 38 10.23 -12.81 -6.03
CA SER A 38 9.55 -11.90 -6.96
C SER A 38 8.69 -10.89 -6.19
N VAL A 39 8.34 -9.76 -6.83
CA VAL A 39 7.41 -8.77 -6.25
C VAL A 39 6.06 -9.38 -5.88
N ARG A 40 5.62 -10.42 -6.61
CA ARG A 40 4.36 -11.10 -6.33
C ARG A 40 4.48 -12.05 -5.13
N ASP A 41 5.59 -12.76 -5.03
CA ASP A 41 5.84 -13.68 -3.89
C ASP A 41 5.95 -12.90 -2.59
N ALA A 42 6.69 -11.79 -2.60
CA ALA A 42 6.80 -10.85 -1.49
C ALA A 42 5.41 -10.36 -1.03
N CYS A 43 4.58 -9.93 -1.99
CA CYS A 43 3.24 -9.45 -1.71
C CYS A 43 2.36 -10.52 -1.05
N ILE A 44 2.39 -11.77 -1.53
CA ILE A 44 1.59 -12.85 -0.97
C ILE A 44 2.08 -13.24 0.43
N ARG A 45 3.39 -13.32 0.62
CA ARG A 45 4.02 -13.66 1.91
C ARG A 45 3.72 -12.61 2.97
N GLU A 46 4.10 -11.36 2.72
CA GLU A 46 3.93 -10.23 3.66
C GLU A 46 2.45 -10.02 4.01
N TYR A 47 1.56 -10.05 3.00
CA TYR A 47 0.13 -9.87 3.26
C TYR A 47 -0.42 -10.97 4.18
N ARG A 48 0.03 -12.21 3.99
CA ARG A 48 -0.37 -13.32 4.86
C ARG A 48 0.22 -13.20 6.27
N GLU A 49 1.46 -12.75 6.41
CA GLU A 49 2.11 -12.55 7.71
C GLU A 49 1.42 -11.45 8.52
N GLU A 50 1.12 -10.31 7.90
CA GLU A 50 0.46 -9.19 8.59
C GLU A 50 -1.02 -9.47 8.86
N THR A 51 -1.72 -10.14 7.93
CA THR A 51 -3.19 -10.23 7.99
C THR A 51 -3.73 -11.62 8.29
N GLY A 52 -2.96 -12.69 8.11
CA GLY A 52 -3.49 -14.06 8.12
C GLY A 52 -4.28 -14.46 6.86
N VAL A 53 -4.52 -13.52 5.93
CA VAL A 53 -5.29 -13.74 4.70
C VAL A 53 -4.38 -14.23 3.56
N TYR A 54 -4.85 -15.23 2.81
CA TYR A 54 -4.18 -15.68 1.60
C TYR A 54 -4.81 -15.05 0.35
N LEU A 55 -4.06 -14.21 -0.36
CA LEU A 55 -4.49 -13.56 -1.59
C LEU A 55 -4.55 -14.55 -2.76
N LYS A 56 -5.68 -14.59 -3.48
CA LYS A 56 -5.79 -15.35 -4.73
C LYS A 56 -5.53 -14.45 -5.92
N ASN A 57 -4.56 -14.86 -6.74
CA ASN A 57 -4.22 -14.22 -8.00
C ASN A 57 -4.06 -12.69 -7.93
N PRO A 58 -3.29 -12.13 -6.97
CA PRO A 58 -3.07 -10.69 -6.93
C PRO A 58 -2.38 -10.23 -8.21
N SER A 59 -2.84 -9.11 -8.74
CA SER A 59 -2.33 -8.49 -9.96
C SER A 59 -1.66 -7.17 -9.64
N ILE A 60 -0.52 -6.88 -10.27
CA ILE A 60 0.16 -5.61 -10.07
C ILE A 60 -0.65 -4.49 -10.71
N LYS A 61 -0.87 -3.40 -9.97
CA LYS A 61 -1.68 -2.26 -10.41
C LYS A 61 -0.98 -0.92 -10.20
N GLY A 62 0.02 -0.85 -9.32
CA GLY A 62 0.80 0.37 -9.07
C GLY A 62 2.31 0.12 -9.00
N ILE A 63 3.09 0.99 -9.63
CA ILE A 63 4.56 1.01 -9.52
C ILE A 63 5.00 2.43 -9.19
N PHE A 64 5.54 2.61 -7.99
CA PHE A 64 5.82 3.94 -7.45
C PHE A 64 7.26 4.06 -6.96
N THR A 65 7.85 5.23 -7.20
CA THR A 65 9.09 5.66 -6.57
C THR A 65 8.79 6.71 -5.52
N PHE A 66 9.31 6.53 -4.32
CA PHE A 66 9.20 7.48 -3.23
C PHE A 66 10.56 8.08 -2.93
N ILE A 67 10.61 9.40 -2.85
CA ILE A 67 11.82 10.17 -2.61
C ILE A 67 11.62 11.00 -1.34
N MET A 68 12.53 10.87 -0.38
CA MET A 68 12.57 11.73 0.79
C MET A 68 13.66 12.78 0.62
N LYS A 69 13.28 14.06 0.75
CA LYS A 69 14.18 15.22 0.59
C LYS A 69 14.17 16.12 1.82
N ASP A 70 15.33 16.70 2.11
CA ASP A 70 15.48 17.85 3.00
C ASP A 70 16.16 18.98 2.21
N GLY A 71 15.38 20.01 1.87
CA GLY A 71 15.74 20.98 0.84
C GLY A 71 16.01 20.30 -0.51
N ASP A 72 17.16 20.60 -1.10
CA ASP A 72 17.59 20.02 -2.38
C ASP A 72 18.26 18.64 -2.24
N LYS A 73 18.53 18.19 -1.00
CA LYS A 73 19.23 16.94 -0.73
C LYS A 73 18.26 15.76 -0.68
N VAL A 74 18.51 14.75 -1.52
CA VAL A 74 17.84 13.44 -1.41
C VAL A 74 18.44 12.67 -0.23
N LEU A 75 17.60 12.32 0.75
CA LEU A 75 17.98 11.54 1.92
C LEU A 75 17.77 10.04 1.73
N SER A 76 16.68 9.66 1.06
CA SER A 76 16.32 8.26 0.84
C SER A 76 15.44 8.12 -0.41
N GLU A 77 15.53 6.95 -1.04
CA GLU A 77 14.68 6.54 -2.16
C GLU A 77 14.30 5.06 -1.99
N TRP A 78 13.02 4.77 -2.20
CA TRP A 78 12.50 3.40 -2.21
C TRP A 78 11.40 3.21 -3.26
N MET A 79 11.18 1.96 -3.63
CA MET A 79 10.12 1.57 -4.55
C MET A 79 8.97 0.90 -3.81
N MET A 80 7.74 1.14 -4.26
CA MET A 80 6.55 0.44 -3.80
C MET A 80 5.81 -0.18 -4.99
N PHE A 81 5.50 -1.47 -4.89
CA PHE A 81 4.69 -2.19 -5.84
C PHE A 81 3.34 -2.50 -5.21
N THR A 82 2.28 -1.88 -5.70
CA THR A 82 0.93 -2.07 -5.19
C THR A 82 0.18 -3.06 -6.05
N PHE A 83 -0.30 -4.11 -5.40
CA PHE A 83 -1.14 -5.14 -5.98
C PHE A 83 -2.62 -4.88 -5.68
N PHE A 84 -3.46 -5.50 -6.48
CA PHE A 84 -4.90 -5.52 -6.34
C PHE A 84 -5.41 -6.95 -6.40
N ALA A 85 -6.32 -7.29 -5.50
CA ALA A 85 -7.00 -8.58 -5.44
C ALA A 85 -8.47 -8.41 -5.06
N THR A 86 -9.30 -9.32 -5.54
CA THR A 86 -10.73 -9.39 -5.19
C THR A 86 -11.15 -10.74 -4.62
N ASP A 87 -10.22 -11.68 -4.52
CA ASP A 87 -10.46 -13.02 -4.03
C ASP A 87 -9.36 -13.43 -3.05
N SER A 88 -9.76 -14.13 -2.01
CA SER A 88 -8.90 -14.53 -0.89
C SER A 88 -9.52 -15.66 -0.09
N ASP A 89 -8.64 -16.45 0.55
CA ASP A 89 -9.00 -17.42 1.57
C ASP A 89 -8.57 -16.96 2.96
N GLY A 90 -9.24 -17.49 3.98
CA GLY A 90 -8.98 -17.18 5.39
C GLY A 90 -9.80 -15.99 5.91
N VAL A 91 -9.65 -15.75 7.21
CA VAL A 91 -10.20 -14.60 7.93
C VAL A 91 -9.00 -13.81 8.43
N ASN A 92 -9.06 -12.48 8.37
CA ASN A 92 -7.96 -11.68 8.88
C ASN A 92 -7.82 -11.82 10.40
N VAL A 93 -6.61 -11.66 10.92
CA VAL A 93 -6.39 -11.39 12.34
C VAL A 93 -6.85 -9.96 12.65
N ASP A 94 -7.35 -9.72 13.86
CA ASP A 94 -7.79 -8.37 14.26
C ASP A 94 -6.60 -7.44 14.56
N VAL A 95 -5.49 -8.01 15.06
CA VAL A 95 -4.28 -7.29 15.46
C VAL A 95 -3.05 -8.11 15.08
N CYS A 96 -2.04 -7.44 14.54
CA CYS A 96 -0.70 -7.99 14.32
C CYS A 96 0.36 -7.09 14.97
N GLU A 97 1.65 -7.43 14.83
CA GLU A 97 2.75 -6.62 15.37
C GLU A 97 2.76 -5.18 14.82
N GLU A 98 2.23 -5.00 13.61
CA GLU A 98 2.27 -3.74 12.88
C GLU A 98 1.05 -2.84 13.14
N GLY A 99 -0.03 -3.37 13.76
CA GLY A 99 -1.20 -2.59 14.10
C GLY A 99 -2.53 -3.36 14.09
N GLU A 100 -3.62 -2.59 14.02
CA GLU A 100 -4.99 -3.10 13.98
C GLU A 100 -5.46 -3.24 12.52
N LEU A 101 -6.13 -4.35 12.21
CA LEU A 101 -6.71 -4.60 10.89
C LEU A 101 -8.22 -4.38 10.93
N SER A 102 -8.74 -3.72 9.89
CA SER A 102 -10.18 -3.51 9.79
C SER A 102 -10.64 -3.46 8.35
N TRP A 103 -11.85 -3.97 8.15
CA TRP A 103 -12.58 -3.84 6.89
C TRP A 103 -13.36 -2.53 6.89
N HIS A 104 -13.12 -1.70 5.89
CA HIS A 104 -13.83 -0.45 5.69
C HIS A 104 -14.69 -0.51 4.44
N PRO A 105 -15.89 0.11 4.41
CA PRO A 105 -16.58 0.35 3.15
C PRO A 105 -15.66 1.11 2.19
N VAL A 106 -15.63 0.70 0.92
CA VAL A 106 -14.78 1.35 -0.09
C VAL A 106 -15.03 2.86 -0.20
N GLU A 107 -16.28 3.28 -0.05
CA GLU A 107 -16.70 4.69 -0.06
C GLU A 107 -16.18 5.53 1.12
N ASP A 108 -15.76 4.88 2.21
CA ASP A 108 -15.24 5.52 3.41
C ASP A 108 -13.74 5.77 3.36
N VAL A 109 -13.02 5.22 2.36
CA VAL A 109 -11.56 5.38 2.21
C VAL A 109 -11.15 6.85 2.27
N LYS A 110 -11.91 7.75 1.64
CA LYS A 110 -11.68 9.20 1.64
C LYS A 110 -11.80 9.89 3.00
N LYS A 111 -12.38 9.22 4.00
CA LYS A 111 -12.57 9.72 5.37
C LYS A 111 -11.47 9.22 6.32
N LEU A 112 -10.71 8.20 5.90
CA LEU A 112 -9.68 7.60 6.71
C LEU A 112 -8.45 8.49 6.77
N MET A 113 -7.82 8.53 7.94
CA MET A 113 -6.55 9.24 8.11
C MET A 113 -5.43 8.42 7.48
N MET A 114 -4.74 8.96 6.48
CA MET A 114 -3.62 8.32 5.78
C MET A 114 -2.64 9.37 5.23
N ALA A 115 -1.51 8.93 4.69
CA ALA A 115 -0.62 9.83 3.96
C ALA A 115 -1.29 10.32 2.66
N GLU A 116 -1.03 11.56 2.27
CA GLU A 116 -1.67 12.19 1.10
C GLU A 116 -1.41 11.42 -0.21
N GLY A 117 -0.19 10.90 -0.41
CA GLY A 117 0.10 10.07 -1.58
C GLY A 117 -0.60 8.71 -1.55
N ASP A 118 -0.76 8.11 -0.37
CA ASP A 118 -1.47 6.83 -0.23
C ASP A 118 -2.94 6.99 -0.59
N PHE A 119 -3.56 8.12 -0.25
CA PHE A 119 -4.93 8.42 -0.68
C PHE A 119 -5.07 8.38 -2.20
N HIS A 120 -4.18 9.05 -2.93
CA HIS A 120 -4.20 9.03 -4.40
C HIS A 120 -3.98 7.63 -4.98
N ILE A 121 -3.12 6.83 -4.34
CA ILE A 121 -2.88 5.45 -4.75
C ILE A 121 -4.13 4.60 -4.53
N LEU A 122 -4.71 4.60 -3.32
CA LEU A 122 -5.87 3.81 -2.97
C LEU A 122 -7.09 4.19 -3.82
N ASP A 123 -7.33 5.48 -4.04
CA ASP A 123 -8.41 5.98 -4.91
C ASP A 123 -8.28 5.40 -6.34
N TYR A 124 -7.07 5.41 -6.90
CA TYR A 124 -6.82 4.78 -8.20
C TYR A 124 -6.97 3.25 -8.16
N MET A 125 -6.54 2.58 -7.08
CA MET A 125 -6.71 1.13 -6.96
C MET A 125 -8.19 0.74 -6.96
N VAL A 126 -9.07 1.57 -6.40
CA VAL A 126 -10.51 1.36 -6.37
C VAL A 126 -11.16 1.71 -7.71
N HIS A 127 -10.87 2.89 -8.26
CA HIS A 127 -11.65 3.47 -9.36
C HIS A 127 -10.95 3.41 -10.73
N GLY A 128 -9.63 3.32 -10.74
CA GLY A 128 -8.81 3.29 -11.96
C GLY A 128 -8.80 1.93 -12.64
N THR A 129 -8.41 1.93 -13.92
CA THR A 129 -8.22 0.72 -14.73
C THR A 129 -6.76 0.63 -15.20
N GLY A 130 -6.24 -0.58 -15.40
CA GLY A 130 -4.84 -0.75 -15.80
C GLY A 130 -3.83 -0.42 -14.70
N ILE A 131 -2.56 -0.30 -15.11
CA ILE A 131 -1.43 -0.02 -14.21
C ILE A 131 -1.22 1.49 -14.12
N ILE A 132 -0.97 1.99 -12.92
CA ILE A 132 -0.52 3.37 -12.68
C ILE A 132 0.95 3.40 -12.29
N TYR A 133 1.64 4.41 -12.81
CA TYR A 133 3.03 4.69 -12.47
C TYR A 133 3.09 6.01 -11.72
N GLY A 134 4.03 6.17 -10.81
CA GLY A 134 4.17 7.45 -10.14
C GLY A 134 5.45 7.69 -9.38
N THR A 135 5.63 8.95 -9.01
CA THR A 135 6.72 9.38 -8.14
C THR A 135 6.17 10.34 -7.10
N PHE A 136 6.49 10.11 -5.84
CA PHE A 136 6.10 10.96 -4.72
C PHE A 136 7.33 11.49 -4.01
N THR A 137 7.36 12.80 -3.72
CA THR A 137 8.45 13.44 -2.99
C THR A 137 7.94 13.94 -1.64
N TYR A 138 8.60 13.55 -0.55
CA TYR A 138 8.22 13.88 0.81
C TYR A 138 9.34 14.59 1.59
N THR A 139 8.96 15.35 2.61
CA THR A 139 9.89 15.80 3.68
C THR A 139 10.19 14.67 4.68
N PRO A 140 11.19 14.79 5.56
CA PRO A 140 11.45 13.80 6.63
C PRO A 140 10.26 13.61 7.59
N GLU A 141 9.39 14.61 7.71
CA GLU A 141 8.17 14.56 8.50
C GLU A 141 7.01 13.85 7.78
N PHE A 142 7.23 13.39 6.54
CA PHE A 142 6.25 12.82 5.60
C PHE A 142 5.19 13.82 5.15
N LYS A 143 5.56 15.09 4.96
CA LYS A 143 4.73 16.05 4.23
C LYS A 143 4.96 15.87 2.73
N LEU A 144 3.89 15.70 1.95
CA LEU A 144 3.99 15.59 0.50
C LEU A 144 4.41 16.95 -0.10
N LEU A 145 5.50 16.96 -0.87
CA LEU A 145 6.02 18.14 -1.56
C LEU A 145 5.51 18.20 -3.01
N SER A 146 5.52 17.05 -3.69
CA SER A 146 5.03 16.91 -5.06
C SER A 146 4.77 15.45 -5.39
N TYR A 147 3.92 15.22 -6.37
CA TYR A 147 3.74 13.91 -6.97
C TYR A 147 3.50 14.01 -8.48
N ARG A 148 3.85 12.95 -9.19
CA ARG A 148 3.46 12.72 -10.59
C ARG A 148 2.81 11.35 -10.66
N LEU A 149 1.62 11.29 -11.23
CA LEU A 149 0.90 10.06 -11.50
C LEU A 149 0.63 9.96 -13.00
N ASP A 150 0.80 8.76 -13.54
CA ASP A 150 0.71 8.47 -14.97
C ASP A 150 -0.13 7.19 -15.14
N PRO A 151 -1.42 7.31 -15.45
CA PRO A 151 -2.24 6.16 -15.80
C PRO A 151 -1.76 5.61 -17.15
N GLY A 152 -1.36 4.34 -17.18
CA GLY A 152 -0.87 3.67 -18.39
C GLY A 152 -1.95 3.40 -19.43
#